data_AF-A0A1B9NML4-F1
#
_entry.id   AF-A0A1B9NML4-F1
#
_cell.length_a   1.000
_cell.length_b   1.000
_cell.length_c   1.000
_cell.angle_alpha   90.00
_cell.angle_beta   90.00
_cell.angle_gamma   90.00
#
_symmetry.space_group_name_H-M   'P 1'
#
loop_
_entity.id
_entity.type
_entity.pdbx_description
1 polymer ?
#
loop_
_entity_poly.entity_id
_entity_poly.type
_entity_poly.pdbx_seq_one_letter_code
_entity_poly.pdbx_strand_id
1 'polypeptide(L)' 'MVNNLTIEDPRYSKSQVCGYMGGLDQTTLDKWVAKGEFPRPDLYLGRHPRWKLSTINAYLAQKEQEYQSCG' A
#
# COMPACT_ATOMS: atom_id res chain seq x y z
N MET A 1 5.68 27.12 6.15
CA MET A 1 4.33 26.87 6.70
C MET A 1 3.84 25.63 5.96
N VAL A 2 3.98 24.44 6.55
CA VAL A 2 3.49 23.21 5.92
C VAL A 2 2.00 23.16 6.19
N ASN A 3 1.19 23.26 5.12
CA ASN A 3 -0.24 23.37 5.26
C ASN A 3 -0.79 22.10 5.93
N ASN A 4 -1.36 22.27 7.12
CA ASN A 4 -2.21 21.31 7.82
C ASN A 4 -3.53 21.09 7.05
N LEU A 5 -3.44 20.78 5.74
CA LEU A 5 -4.51 20.08 5.05
C LEU A 5 -4.71 18.81 5.87
N THR A 6 -5.91 18.62 6.38
CA THR A 6 -6.36 17.36 6.95
C THR A 6 -6.08 16.32 5.88
N ILE A 7 -4.93 15.62 5.95
CA ILE A 7 -4.57 14.59 4.98
C ILE A 7 -5.51 13.43 5.35
N GLU A 8 -6.75 13.51 4.87
CA GLU A 8 -7.63 12.36 4.83
C GLU A 8 -6.85 11.30 4.08
N ASP A 9 -6.40 10.28 4.82
CA ASP A 9 -5.50 9.26 4.32
C ASP A 9 -6.15 8.62 3.07
N PRO A 10 -5.65 8.94 1.87
CA PRO A 10 -6.39 8.62 0.66
C PRO A 10 -6.43 7.10 0.52
N ARG A 11 -7.66 6.59 0.38
CA ARG A 11 -7.90 5.15 0.31
C ARG A 11 -7.81 4.69 -1.12
N TYR A 12 -6.69 4.06 -1.46
CA TYR A 12 -6.43 3.54 -2.77
C TYR A 12 -7.11 2.19 -3.00
N SER A 13 -7.70 2.07 -4.18
CA SER A 13 -8.19 0.80 -4.72
C SER A 13 -7.02 -0.07 -5.17
N LYS A 14 -7.25 -1.38 -5.30
CA LYS A 14 -6.25 -2.33 -5.80
C LYS A 14 -5.50 -1.84 -7.04
N SER A 15 -6.22 -1.37 -8.05
CA SER A 15 -5.64 -0.82 -9.29
C SER A 15 -4.76 0.41 -9.06
N GLN A 16 -5.12 1.27 -8.10
CA GLN A 16 -4.33 2.46 -7.78
C GLN A 16 -3.08 2.08 -6.98
N VAL A 17 -3.18 1.14 -6.03
CA VAL A 17 -2.01 0.58 -5.33
C VAL A 17 -1.04 -0.02 -6.34
N CYS A 18 -1.55 -0.82 -7.26
CA CYS A 18 -0.79 -1.39 -8.37
C CYS A 18 -0.06 -0.33 -9.20
N GLY A 19 -0.76 0.72 -9.61
CA GLY A 19 -0.16 1.85 -10.33
C GLY A 19 0.90 2.58 -9.50
N TYR A 20 0.63 2.78 -8.21
CA TYR A 20 1.53 3.45 -7.28
C TYR A 20 2.82 2.66 -7.05
N MET A 21 2.73 1.33 -6.99
CA MET A 21 3.88 0.43 -6.84
C MET A 21 4.68 0.20 -8.13
N GLY A 22 4.50 1.04 -9.16
CA GLY A 22 5.23 0.94 -10.43
C GLY A 22 4.57 0.05 -11.49
N GLY A 23 3.25 -0.12 -11.43
CA GLY A 23 2.51 -0.92 -12.42
C GLY A 23 2.44 -2.41 -12.10
N LEU A 24 2.37 -2.76 -10.81
CA LEU A 24 2.21 -4.14 -10.35
C LEU A 24 0.88 -4.74 -10.84
N ASP A 25 0.83 -6.02 -11.20
CA ASP A 25 -0.43 -6.70 -11.50
C ASP A 25 -1.34 -6.86 -10.27
N GLN A 26 -2.65 -6.70 -10.48
CA GLN A 26 -3.65 -6.89 -9.41
C GLN A 26 -3.66 -8.32 -8.85
N THR A 27 -3.34 -9.31 -9.68
CA THR A 27 -3.21 -10.71 -9.26
C THR A 27 -1.97 -10.92 -8.40
N THR A 28 -0.87 -10.25 -8.74
CA THR A 28 0.37 -10.27 -7.95
C THR A 28 0.14 -9.63 -6.59
N LEU A 29 -0.53 -8.48 -6.55
CA LEU A 29 -0.93 -7.84 -5.30
C LEU A 29 -1.80 -8.76 -4.44
N ASP A 30 -2.75 -9.49 -5.05
CA ASP A 30 -3.58 -10.46 -4.34
C ASP A 30 -2.74 -11.55 -3.67
N LYS A 31 -1.80 -12.13 -4.43
CA LYS A 31 -0.89 -13.16 -3.94
C LYS A 31 -0.03 -12.65 -2.79
N TRP A 32 0.49 -11.43 -2.88
CA TRP A 32 1.29 -10.84 -1.80
C TRP A 32 0.46 -10.59 -0.55
N VAL A 33 -0.76 -10.09 -0.69
CA VAL A 33 -1.69 -9.92 0.43
C VAL A 33 -2.02 -11.27 1.07
N ALA A 34 -2.30 -12.30 0.25
CA ALA A 34 -2.61 -13.65 0.72
C ALA A 34 -1.42 -14.33 1.42
N LYS A 35 -0.20 -14.09 0.92
CA LYS A 35 1.05 -14.58 1.53
C LYS A 35 1.48 -13.78 2.76
N GLY A 36 0.88 -12.63 3.03
CA GLY A 36 1.31 -11.71 4.09
C GLY A 36 2.57 -10.92 3.74
N GLU A 37 2.98 -10.92 2.47
CA GLU A 37 4.08 -10.10 1.97
C GLU A 37 3.66 -8.63 1.80
N PHE A 38 2.38 -8.36 1.56
CA PHE A 38 1.83 -7.00 1.48
C PHE A 38 0.84 -6.75 2.62
N PRO A 39 0.77 -5.52 3.18
CA PRO A 39 -0.18 -5.20 4.24
C PRO A 39 -1.62 -5.52 3.84
N ARG A 40 -2.39 -5.98 4.82
CA ARG A 40 -3.82 -6.19 4.65
C ARG A 40 -4.53 -4.85 4.40
N PRO A 41 -5.62 -4.85 3.61
CA PRO A 41 -6.41 -3.65 3.39
C PRO A 41 -7.00 -3.14 4.70
N ASP A 42 -6.88 -1.83 4.91
CA ASP A 42 -7.47 -1.12 6.04
C ASP A 42 -9.00 -1.20 6.06
N LEU A 43 -9.62 -1.28 4.88
CA LEU A 43 -11.06 -1.26 4.74
C LEU A 43 -11.51 -2.17 3.59
N TYR A 44 -12.62 -2.87 3.81
CA TYR A 44 -13.36 -3.56 2.76
C TYR A 44 -14.65 -2.81 2.46
N LEU A 45 -14.76 -2.25 1.26
CA LEU A 45 -16.00 -1.71 0.72
C LEU A 45 -16.70 -2.82 -0.07
N GLY A 46 -17.47 -3.65 0.64
CA GLY A 46 -18.07 -4.86 0.07
C GLY A 46 -17.00 -5.86 -0.35
N ARG A 47 -16.91 -6.14 -1.66
CA ARG A 47 -15.88 -7.03 -2.24
C ARG A 47 -14.61 -6.29 -2.67
N HIS A 48 -14.53 -4.98 -2.44
CA HIS A 48 -13.40 -4.17 -2.89
C HIS A 48 -12.52 -3.75 -1.71
N PRO A 49 -11.30 -4.32 -1.60
CA PRO A 49 -10.34 -3.88 -0.60
C PRO A 49 -9.83 -2.46 -0.91
N ARG A 50 -9.54 -1.72 0.15
CA ARG A 50 -9.00 -0.35 0.14
C ARG A 50 -7.83 -0.27 1.12
N TRP A 51 -6.74 0.29 0.64
CA TRP A 51 -5.53 0.54 1.42
C TRP A 51 -5.36 2.03 1.63
N LYS A 52 -4.99 2.41 2.85
CA LYS A 52 -4.53 3.76 3.12
C LYS A 52 -3.19 4.00 2.45
N LEU A 53 -2.95 5.22 1.98
CA LEU A 53 -1.65 5.61 1.46
C LEU A 53 -0.57 5.47 2.53
N SER A 54 -0.86 5.81 3.79
CA SER A 54 0.12 5.62 4.87
C SER A 54 0.50 4.15 5.07
N THR A 55 -0.45 3.22 4.90
CA THR A 55 -0.18 1.78 4.98
C THR A 55 0.76 1.33 3.86
N ILE A 56 0.56 1.83 2.65
CA ILE A 56 1.42 1.54 1.49
C ILE A 56 2.81 2.15 1.69
N ASN A 57 2.89 3.40 2.14
CA ASN A 57 4.15 4.08 2.41
C ASN A 57 4.94 3.42 3.54
N ALA A 58 4.27 3.01 4.62
CA ALA A 58 4.92 2.27 5.70
C ALA A 58 5.52 0.95 5.21
N TYR A 59 4.82 0.25 4.32
CA TYR A 59 5.33 -0.96 3.69
C TYR A 59 6.55 -0.70 2.80
N LEU A 60 6.50 0.33 1.93
CA LEU A 60 7.62 0.69 1.08
C LEU A 60 8.84 1.09 1.93
N ALA A 61 8.65 1.93 2.95
CA ALA A 61 9.71 2.35 3.85
C ALA A 61 10.30 1.16 4.64
N GLN A 62 9.48 0.19 5.03
CA GLN A 62 9.96 -1.04 5.65
C GLN A 62 10.82 -1.86 4.67
N LYS A 63 10.35 -2.05 3.43
CA LYS A 63 11.10 -2.77 2.41
C LYS A 63 12.42 -2.07 2.08
N GLU A 64 12.42 -0.76 1.92
CA GLU A 64 13.65 0.02 1.70
C GLU A 64 14.64 -0.16 2.85
N GLN A 65 14.18 -0.17 4.11
CA GLN A 65 15.03 -0.43 5.28
C GLN A 65 15.55 -1.87 5.33
N GLU A 66 14.74 -2.87 4.97
CA GLU A 66 15.19 -4.26 4.85
C GLU A 66 16.27 -4.41 3.78
N TYR A 67 16.09 -3.77 2.62
CA TYR A 67 17.09 -3.74 1.55
C TYR A 67 18.38 -3.03 1.97
N GLN A 68 18.28 -1.90 2.69
CA GLN A 68 19.43 -1.14 3.20
C GLN A 68 20.18 -1.87 4.33
N SER A 69 19.48 -2.65 5.17
CA SER A 69 20.13 -3.39 6.28
C SER A 69 20.81 -4.68 5.84
N CYS A 70 20.54 -5.19 4.64
CA CYS A 70 21.26 -6.32 4.05
C CYS A 70 22.41 -5.89 3.10
N GLY A 71 22.67 -4.59 2.97
CA GLY A 71 23.74 -4.01 2.14
C GLY A 71 25.07 -3.84 2.88
#